data_AF-A0A8S3GNG4-F1
#
_entry.id   AF-A0A8S3GNG4-F1
#
_cell.length_a   1.000
_cell.length_b   1.000
_cell.length_c   1.000
_cell.angle_alpha   90.00
_cell.angle_beta   90.00
_cell.angle_gamma   90.00
#
_symmetry.space_group_name_H-M   'P 1'
#
loop_
_entity.id
_entity.type
_entity.pdbx_description
1 polymer ?
#
loop_
_entity_poly.entity_id
_entity_poly.type
_entity_poly.pdbx_seq_one_letter_code
_entity_poly.pdbx_strand_id
1 'polypeptide(L)'
;MVVSALDHATGQRVAIKKITPFEHQCFCQRTLREIKILSRFRHENIINIQEVMRAVSFDQMKDIYIVQCLMECDLYKLLRHQR
;
A
#
# COMPACT_ATOMS: atom_id res chain seq x y z
N MET A 1 3.90 7.10 -3.42
CA MET A 1 3.48 6.91 -4.82
C MET A 1 2.82 5.54 -4.95
N VAL A 2 1.78 5.39 -5.77
CA VAL A 2 1.09 4.10 -6.01
C VAL A 2 1.21 3.74 -7.48
N VAL A 3 1.56 2.51 -7.79
CA VAL A 3 1.65 1.97 -9.17
C VAL A 3 0.90 0.65 -9.26
N SER A 4 0.44 0.28 -10.46
CA SER A 4 -0.10 -1.07 -10.72
C SER A 4 1.01 -2.00 -11.23
N ALA A 5 0.96 -3.26 -10.84
CA ALA A 5 1.87 -4.31 -11.29
C ALA A 5 1.12 -5.63 -11.52
N LEU A 6 1.71 -6.53 -12.32
CA LEU A 6 1.24 -7.90 -12.47
C LEU A 6 2.01 -8.78 -11.49
N ASP A 7 1.31 -9.48 -10.60
CA ASP A 7 1.90 -10.54 -9.80
C ASP A 7 2.05 -11.79 -10.69
N HIS A 8 3.29 -12.21 -10.94
CA HIS A 8 3.59 -13.36 -11.78
C HIS A 8 3.27 -14.71 -11.12
N ALA A 9 3.17 -14.76 -9.78
CA ALA A 9 2.84 -16.00 -9.08
C ALA A 9 1.33 -16.31 -9.16
N THR A 10 0.49 -15.28 -9.04
CA THR A 10 -0.98 -15.43 -9.05
C THR A 10 -1.63 -15.06 -10.39
N GLY A 11 -0.92 -14.33 -11.26
CA GLY A 11 -1.47 -13.75 -12.48
C GLY A 11 -2.40 -12.55 -12.25
N GLN A 12 -2.52 -12.06 -11.01
CA GLN A 12 -3.42 -10.96 -10.67
C GLN A 12 -2.72 -9.60 -10.73
N ARG A 13 -3.49 -8.55 -11.03
CA ARG A 13 -2.98 -7.18 -10.92
C ARG A 13 -3.07 -6.69 -9.47
N VAL A 14 -2.00 -6.06 -9.01
CA VAL A 14 -1.87 -5.52 -7.66
C VAL A 14 -1.52 -4.03 -7.68
N ALA A 15 -1.82 -3.33 -6.59
CA ALA A 15 -1.37 -1.98 -6.35
C ALA A 15 -0.17 -2.00 -5.39
N ILE A 16 0.93 -1.36 -5.78
CA ILE A 16 2.15 -1.24 -4.98
C ILE A 16 2.31 0.21 -4.54
N LYS A 17 2.22 0.44 -3.23
CA LYS A 17 2.41 1.75 -2.60
C LYS A 17 3.82 1.86 -2.04
N LYS A 18 4.65 2.73 -2.62
CA LYS A 18 5.97 3.13 -2.09
C LYS A 18 5.80 4.20 -1.00
N ILE A 19 6.41 3.96 0.15
CA ILE A 19 6.45 4.84 1.33
C ILE A 19 7.91 5.02 1.78
N THR A 20 8.28 6.25 2.13
CA THR A 20 9.61 6.61 2.64
C THR A 20 9.44 7.12 4.08
N PRO A 21 9.27 6.24 5.08
CA PRO A 21 8.73 6.60 6.38
C PRO A 21 9.76 7.22 7.34
N PHE A 22 11.06 7.16 7.00
CA PHE A 22 12.16 7.51 7.89
C PHE A 22 12.62 8.97 7.77
N GLU A 23 11.98 9.77 6.90
CA GLU A 23 12.28 11.21 6.81
C GLU A 23 11.87 11.96 8.09
N HIS A 24 10.75 11.57 8.70
CA HIS A 24 10.24 12.15 9.93
C HIS A 24 9.63 11.10 10.87
N GLN A 25 9.85 11.22 12.18
CA GLN A 25 9.36 10.27 13.18
C GLN A 25 7.83 10.05 13.10
N CYS A 26 7.06 11.11 12.84
CA CYS A 26 5.62 11.04 12.71
C CYS A 26 5.19 10.18 11.50
N PHE A 27 5.95 10.15 10.40
CA PHE A 27 5.66 9.33 9.23
C PHE A 27 5.91 7.86 9.51
N CYS A 28 6.96 7.52 10.26
CA CYS A 28 7.21 6.17 10.72
C CYS A 28 6.05 5.65 11.58
N GLN A 29 5.60 6.44 12.57
CA GLN A 29 4.45 6.06 13.40
C GLN A 29 3.16 5.90 12.59
N ARG A 30 2.89 6.80 11.64
CA ARG A 30 1.72 6.72 10.75
C ARG A 30 1.75 5.49 9.85
N THR A 31 2.92 5.19 9.27
CA THR A 31 3.12 4.02 8.41
C THR A 31 2.94 2.72 9.20
N LEU A 32 3.53 2.64 10.40
CA LEU A 32 3.35 1.49 11.28
C LEU A 32 1.89 1.32 11.70
N ARG A 33 1.19 2.42 12.00
CA ARG A 33 -0.24 2.40 12.34
C ARG A 33 -1.07 1.91 11.16
N GLU A 34 -0.84 2.42 9.95
CA GLU A 34 -1.52 1.98 8.72
C GLU A 34 -1.35 0.45 8.53
N ILE A 35 -0.11 -0.05 8.59
CA ILE A 35 0.18 -1.49 8.46
C ILE A 35 -0.52 -2.29 9.56
N LYS A 36 -0.41 -1.88 10.83
CA LYS A 36 -1.01 -2.60 11.97
C LYS A 36 -2.54 -2.60 11.97
N ILE A 37 -3.17 -1.56 11.41
CA ILE A 37 -4.62 -1.48 11.31
C ILE A 37 -5.08 -2.36 10.15
N LEU A 38 -4.54 -2.15 8.94
CA LEU A 38 -4.99 -2.86 7.75
C LEU A 38 -4.66 -4.36 7.79
N SER A 39 -3.54 -4.78 8.40
CA SER A 39 -3.21 -6.21 8.57
C SER A 39 -4.17 -6.97 9.49
N ARG A 40 -4.97 -6.28 10.30
CA ARG A 40 -5.95 -6.90 11.20
C ARG A 40 -7.36 -6.94 10.65
N PHE A 41 -7.66 -6.13 9.64
CA PHE A 41 -8.99 -6.13 9.03
C PHE A 41 -9.08 -7.19 7.93
N ARG A 42 -10.18 -7.94 7.96
CA ARG A 42 -10.56 -8.91 6.91
C ARG A 42 -12.02 -8.70 6.58
N HIS A 43 -12.30 -7.83 5.62
CA HIS A 43 -13.65 -7.43 5.26
C HIS A 43 -13.69 -6.98 3.79
N GLU A 44 -14.76 -7.30 3.05
CA GLU A 44 -14.89 -6.97 1.61
C GLU A 44 -14.78 -5.46 1.33
N ASN A 45 -15.36 -4.64 2.21
CA ASN A 45 -15.36 -3.18 2.11
C ASN A 45 -14.12 -2.49 2.72
N ILE A 46 -13.10 -3.24 3.13
CA ILE A 46 -11.84 -2.69 3.65
C ILE A 46 -10.69 -3.21 2.81
N ILE A 47 -9.87 -2.30 2.27
CA ILE A 47 -8.69 -2.69 1.49
C ILE A 47 -7.74 -3.53 2.34
N ASN A 48 -7.37 -4.70 1.83
CA ASN A 48 -6.46 -5.61 2.51
C ASN A 48 -5.01 -5.40 2.04
N ILE A 49 -4.06 -5.62 2.95
CA ILE A 49 -2.64 -5.74 2.62
C ILE A 49 -2.37 -7.19 2.25
N GLN A 50 -1.84 -7.41 1.05
CA GLN A 50 -1.38 -8.73 0.61
C GLN A 50 0.03 -9.01 1.10
N GLU A 51 0.93 -8.03 0.96
CA GLU A 51 2.34 -8.17 1.34
C GLU A 51 2.93 -6.81 1.75
N VAL A 52 3.92 -6.84 2.65
CA VAL A 52 4.76 -5.67 2.98
C VAL A 52 6.21 -6.02 2.64
N MET A 53 6.74 -5.42 1.57
CA MET A 53 8.12 -5.61 1.16
C MET A 53 8.99 -4.52 1.79
N ARG A 54 10.12 -4.93 2.37
CA ARG A 54 11.07 -4.06 3.05
C ARG A 54 12.50 -4.57 2.81
N ALA A 55 13.48 -3.71 3.06
CA ALA A 55 14.88 -4.12 3.02
C ALA A 55 15.16 -5.26 4.02
N VAL A 56 16.14 -6.10 3.69
CA VAL A 56 16.54 -7.26 4.50
C VAL A 56 17.16 -6.81 5.84
N SER A 57 17.92 -5.71 5.81
CA SER A 57 18.55 -5.12 6.99
C SER A 57 17.91 -3.77 7.34
N PHE A 58 17.94 -3.41 8.63
CA PHE A 58 17.43 -2.13 9.11
C PHE A 58 18.23 -0.94 8.57
N ASP A 59 19.55 -1.08 8.47
CA ASP A 59 20.43 0.00 7.99
C ASP A 59 20.17 0.37 6.51
N GLN A 60 19.63 -0.56 5.73
CA GLN A 60 19.29 -0.35 4.33
C GLN A 60 17.81 0.02 4.12
N MET A 61 17.01 0.05 5.19
CA MET A 61 15.58 0.26 5.11
C MET A 61 15.26 1.74 4.90
N LYS A 62 15.34 2.20 3.65
CA LYS A 62 14.95 3.57 3.26
C LYS A 62 13.48 3.67 2.89
N ASP A 63 13.01 2.66 2.16
CA ASP A 63 11.66 2.59 1.61
C ASP A 63 10.95 1.31 2.05
N ILE A 64 9.63 1.40 2.17
CA ILE A 64 8.72 0.28 2.41
C ILE A 64 7.71 0.27 1.27
N TYR A 65 7.40 -0.93 0.77
CA TYR A 65 6.41 -1.14 -0.28
C TYR A 65 5.26 -1.97 0.28
N ILE A 66 4.04 -1.45 0.15
CA ILE A 66 2.82 -2.15 0.57
C ILE A 66 2.10 -2.62 -0.69
N VAL A 67 1.89 -3.93 -0.80
CA VAL A 67 1.15 -4.57 -1.89
C VAL A 67 -0.30 -4.75 -1.44
N GLN A 68 -1.24 -4.30 -2.27
CA GLN A 68 -2.68 -4.30 -2.00
C GLN A 68 -3.46 -4.74 -3.23
N CYS A 69 -4.74 -5.07 -3.06
CA CYS A 69 -5.64 -5.31 -4.18
C CYS A 69 -5.73 -4.07 -5.08
N LEU A 70 -5.62 -4.26 -6.40
CA LEU A 70 -5.82 -3.16 -7.35
C LEU A 70 -7.32 -2.84 -7.46
N MET A 71 -7.67 -1.57 -7.28
CA MET A 71 -9.02 -1.04 -7.52
C MET A 71 -9.02 -0.21 -8.81
N GLU A 72 -10.13 -0.22 -9.55
CA GLU A 72 -10.22 0.46 -10.85
C GLU A 72 -10.16 1.99 -10.73
N CYS A 73 -10.94 2.55 -9.81
CA CYS A 73 -11.06 3.99 -9.62
C CYS A 73 -11.36 4.33 -8.15
N ASP A 74 -10.95 5.52 -7.71
CA ASP A 74 -11.39 6.10 -6.45
C ASP A 74 -12.59 7.02 -6.66
N LEU A 75 -13.46 7.12 -5.66
CA LEU A 75 -14.70 7.90 -5.73
C LEU A 75 -14.44 9.37 -6.10
N TYR A 76 -13.36 9.97 -5.60
CA TYR A 76 -13.01 11.35 -5.89
C TYR A 76 -12.77 11.57 -7.39
N LYS A 77 -12.00 10.70 -8.04
CA LYS A 77 -11.80 10.75 -9.49
C LYS A 77 -13.10 10.51 -10.23
N LEU A 78 -13.91 9.52 -9.83
CA LEU A 78 -15.18 9.23 -10.48
C LEU A 78 -16.08 10.47 -10.53
N LEU A 79 -16.25 11.15 -9.39
CA LEU A 79 -17.07 12.36 -9.28
C LEU A 79 -16.53 13.53 -10.10
N ARG A 80 -15.22 13.62 -10.30
CA ARG A 80 -14.60 14.67 -11.13
C ARG A 80 -14.75 14.45 -12.63
N HIS A 81 -14.89 13.20 -13.08
CA HIS A 81 -15.05 12.88 -14.51
C HIS A 81 -16.51 12.94 -14.99
N GLN A 82 -17.49 13.11 -14.10
CA GLN A 82 -18.90 13.26 -14.46
C GLN A 82 -19.35 14.72 -14.70
N ARG A 83 -18.40 15.66 -14.78
CA ARG A 83 -18.68 17.06 -15.14
C ARG A 83 -18.22 17.35 -16.56
#